data_AF-A0A259SKU4-F1
#
_entry.id   AF-A0A259SKU4-F1
#
_cell.length_a   1.000
_cell.length_b   1.000
_cell.length_c   1.000
_cell.angle_alpha   90.00
_cell.angle_beta   90.00
_cell.angle_gamma   90.00
#
_symmetry.space_group_name_H-M   'P 1'
#
loop_
_entity.id
_entity.type
_entity.pdbx_description
1 polymer ?
#
loop_
_entity_poly.entity_id
_entity_poly.type
_entity_poly.pdbx_seq_one_letter_code
_entity_poly.pdbx_strand_id
1 'polypeptide(L)' 'MTPAELRLLPFLRTHLTLAQIGERLFVSRNTVSSQATAVYRKLSVGSRAAAVDEAIRRGLLVDDTQDPFA' A
#
# COMPACT_ATOMS: atom_id res chain seq x y z
N MET A 1 1.80 -10.86 6.37
CA MET A 1 1.20 -9.51 6.37
C MET A 1 -0.18 -9.56 6.99
N THR A 2 -0.73 -8.44 7.46
CA THR A 2 -2.11 -8.38 7.98
C THR A 2 -3.10 -8.02 6.86
N PRO A 3 -4.42 -8.28 7.02
CA PRO A 3 -5.42 -7.88 6.03
C PRO A 3 -5.44 -6.36 5.76
N ALA A 4 -5.15 -5.53 6.77
CA ALA A 4 -5.06 -4.08 6.57
C ALA A 4 -3.85 -3.68 5.70
N GLU A 5 -2.71 -4.34 5.90
CA GLU A 5 -1.51 -4.12 5.09
C GLU A 5 -1.70 -4.58 3.64
N LEU A 6 -2.40 -5.69 3.42
CA LEU A 6 -2.73 -6.16 2.07
C LEU A 6 -3.67 -5.20 1.34
N ARG A 7 -4.70 -4.69 2.04
CA ARG A 7 -5.61 -3.66 1.49
C ARG A 7 -4.90 -2.35 1.13
N LEU A 8 -3.75 -2.07 1.74
CA LEU A 8 -2.98 -0.86 1.47
C LEU A 8 -2.17 -0.95 0.16
N LEU A 9 -1.71 -2.14 -0.24
CA LEU A 9 -0.82 -2.32 -1.40
C LEU A 9 -1.36 -1.71 -2.71
N PRO A 10 -2.63 -1.89 -3.09
CA PRO A 10 -3.16 -1.30 -4.32
C PRO A 10 -3.23 0.23 -4.28
N PHE A 11 -3.28 0.85 -3.10
CA PHE A 11 -3.21 2.30 -3.00
C PHE A 11 -1.78 2.82 -3.12
N LEU A 12 -0.77 2.04 -2.72
CA LEU A 12 0.63 2.44 -2.84
C LEU A 12 1.10 2.58 -4.29
N ARG A 13 0.47 1.90 -5.27
CA ARG A 13 0.79 2.09 -6.70
C ARG A 13 0.23 3.40 -7.28
N THR A 14 -0.73 4.03 -6.61
CA THR A 14 -1.36 5.29 -7.08
C THR A 14 -0.52 6.52 -6.70
N HIS A 15 -0.93 7.69 -7.21
CA HIS A 15 -0.37 8.99 -6.81
C HIS A 15 -0.99 9.57 -5.52
N LEU A 16 -1.84 8.80 -4.83
CA LEU A 16 -2.54 9.29 -3.65
C LEU A 16 -1.57 9.52 -2.47
N THR A 17 -1.80 10.61 -1.76
CA THR A 17 -1.13 10.89 -0.48
C THR A 17 -1.65 9.93 0.61
N LEU A 18 -0.88 9.73 1.69
CA LEU A 18 -1.32 8.88 2.81
C LEU A 18 -2.63 9.37 3.46
N ALA A 19 -2.91 10.68 3.38
CA ALA A 19 -4.18 11.25 3.85
C ALA A 19 -5.35 10.81 2.97
N GLN A 20 -5.24 10.97 1.65
CA GLN A 20 -6.26 10.54 0.68
C GLN A 20 -6.48 9.02 0.69
N ILE A 21 -5.45 8.24 1.00
CA ILE A 21 -5.57 6.79 1.23
C ILE A 21 -6.36 6.53 2.51
N GLY A 22 -6.08 7.28 3.58
CA GLY A 22 -6.80 7.19 4.84
C GLY A 22 -8.29 7.49 4.69
N GLU A 23 -8.63 8.53 3.95
CA GLU A 23 -10.02 8.88 3.61
C GLU A 23 -10.75 7.72 2.93
N ARG A 24 -10.14 7.10 1.90
CA ARG A 24 -10.73 5.95 1.20
C ARG A 24 -10.83 4.69 2.04
N LEU A 25 -9.88 4.49 2.96
CA LEU A 25 -9.85 3.34 3.87
C LEU A 25 -10.61 3.57 5.18
N PHE A 26 -11.22 4.75 5.36
CA PHE A 26 -11.88 5.19 6.59
C PHE A 26 -10.98 5.08 7.85
N VAL A 27 -9.71 5.45 7.71
CA VAL A 27 -8.71 5.48 8.79
C VAL A 27 -7.88 6.77 8.77
N SER A 28 -7.24 7.10 9.89
CA SER A 28 -6.39 8.31 9.95
C SER A 28 -5.14 8.18 9.07
N ARG A 29 -4.61 9.32 8.60
CA ARG A 29 -3.29 9.40 7.94
C ARG A 29 -2.19 8.69 8.74
N ASN A 30 -2.21 8.81 10.07
CA ASN A 30 -1.20 8.20 10.94
C ASN A 30 -1.31 6.68 10.93
N THR A 31 -2.53 6.14 10.90
CA THR A 31 -2.79 4.71 10.74
C THR A 31 -2.21 4.20 9.43
N VAL A 32 -2.44 4.90 8.31
CA VAL A 32 -1.87 4.55 7.01
C VAL A 32 -0.33 4.62 7.04
N SER A 33 0.24 5.65 7.66
CA SER A 33 1.70 5.79 7.80
C SER A 33 2.34 4.62 8.54
N SER A 34 1.75 4.20 9.67
CA SER A 34 2.23 3.05 10.44
C SER A 34 2.06 1.74 9.66
N GLN A 35 0.96 1.57 8.94
CA GLN A 35 0.74 0.41 8.07
C GLN A 35 1.75 0.37 6.92
N ALA A 36 2.02 1.49 6.23
CA ALA A 36 3.01 1.58 5.17
C ALA A 36 4.42 1.23 5.69
N THR A 37 4.79 1.74 6.86
CA THR A 37 6.07 1.42 7.51
C THR A 37 6.18 -0.09 7.81
N ALA A 38 5.09 -0.70 8.29
CA ALA A 38 5.05 -2.14 8.54
C ALA A 38 5.13 -2.95 7.23
N VAL A 39 4.47 -2.50 6.15
CA VAL A 39 4.59 -3.09 4.81
C VAL A 39 6.04 -3.05 4.34
N TYR A 40 6.69 -1.88 4.36
CA TYR A 40 8.08 -1.74 3.91
C TYR A 40 9.02 -2.66 4.66
N ARG A 41 8.88 -2.73 6.00
CA ARG A 41 9.66 -3.64 6.84
C ARG A 41 9.42 -5.11 6.50
N LYS A 42 8.17 -5.53 6.30
CA LYS A 42 7.80 -6.92 5.99
C LYS A 42 8.20 -7.35 4.58
N LEU A 43 8.30 -6.38 3.67
CA LEU A 43 8.78 -6.57 2.31
C LEU A 43 10.31 -6.41 2.20
N SER A 44 10.99 -5.98 3.27
CA SER A 44 12.44 -5.73 3.28
C SER A 44 12.89 -4.67 2.27
N VAL A 45 12.09 -3.60 2.13
CA VAL A 45 12.32 -2.50 1.18
C VAL A 45 12.31 -1.14 1.87
N GLY A 46 12.92 -0.14 1.23
CA GLY A 46 13.07 1.22 1.79
C GLY A 46 12.14 2.27 1.19
N SER A 47 11.33 1.96 0.17
CA SER A 47 10.53 2.96 -0.55
C SER A 47 9.16 2.44 -0.98
N ARG A 48 8.26 3.38 -1.29
CA ARG A 48 6.91 3.11 -1.82
C ARG A 48 6.96 2.31 -3.12
N ALA A 49 7.81 2.73 -4.07
CA ALA A 49 7.97 2.06 -5.36
C ALA A 49 8.51 0.64 -5.17
N ALA A 50 9.57 0.47 -4.38
CA ALA A 50 10.14 -0.85 -4.10
C ALA A 50 9.13 -1.78 -3.42
N ALA A 51 8.23 -1.26 -2.59
CA ALA A 51 7.16 -2.05 -1.98
C ALA A 51 6.11 -2.54 -2.99
N VAL A 52 5.78 -1.72 -4.00
CA VAL A 52 4.90 -2.13 -5.09
C VAL A 52 5.58 -3.22 -5.93
N ASP A 53 6.83 -3.00 -6.34
CA ASP A 53 7.60 -3.97 -7.14
C ASP A 53 7.76 -5.31 -6.40
N GLU A 54 8.08 -5.26 -5.10
CA GLU A 54 8.18 -6.45 -4.25
C GLU A 54 6.84 -7.15 -4.10
N ALA A 55 5.75 -6.41 -3.91
CA ALA A 55 4.42 -6.99 -3.78
C ALA A 55 3.98 -7.70 -5.07
N ILE A 56 4.28 -7.13 -6.24
CA ILE A 56 4.02 -7.76 -7.54
C ILE A 56 4.87 -9.03 -7.68
N ARG A 57 6.17 -8.94 -7.40
CA ARG A 57 7.09 -10.09 -7.49
C ARG A 57 6.72 -11.24 -6.55
N ARG A 58 6.12 -10.94 -5.38
CA ARG A 58 5.60 -11.94 -4.43
C ARG A 58 4.18 -12.42 -4.74
N GLY A 59 3.52 -11.91 -5.79
CA GLY A 59 2.13 -12.24 -6.12
C GLY A 59 1.10 -11.68 -5.13
N LEU A 60 1.47 -10.66 -4.34
CA LEU A 60 0.59 -10.00 -3.36
C LEU A 60 -0.22 -8.86 -3.98
N LEU A 61 0.20 -8.39 -5.15
CA LEU A 61 -0.46 -7.35 -5.92
C LEU A 61 -0.41 -7.74 -7.39
N VAL A 62 -1.54 -7.61 -8.09
CA VAL A 62 -1.57 -7.77 -9.54
C VAL A 62 -1.13 -6.48 -10.21
N ASP A 63 -0.33 -6.60 -11.26
CA ASP A 63 0.03 -5.48 -12.15
C ASP A 63 -1.16 -5.19 -13.07
N ASP A 64 -2.21 -4.62 -12.48
CA ASP A 64 -3.33 -4.06 -13.21
C ASP A 64 -3.41 -2.58 -12.84
N THR A 65 -3.26 -1.71 -13.83
CA THR A 65 -3.12 -0.26 -13.65
C THR A 65 -4.45 0.44 -13.28
N GLN A 66 -5.52 -0.32 -13.07
CA GLN A 66 -6.81 0.22 -12.63
C GLN A 66 -6.77 0.62 -11.15
N ASP A 67 -7.25 1.83 -10.85
CA ASP A 67 -7.59 2.22 -9.47
C ASP A 67 -8.71 1.28 -8.99
N PRO A 68 -8.47 0.42 -7.98
CA PRO A 68 -9.46 -0.57 -7.56
C PRO A 68 -10.71 0.04 -6.90
N PHE A 69 -10.75 1.37 -6.79
CA PHE A 69 -11.83 2.12 -6.16
C PHE A 69 -12.24 3.38 -6.94
N ALA A 70 -11.88 3.47 -8.24
CA ALA A 70 -12.42 4.47 -9.16
C ALA A 70 -13.81 4.08 -9.68
#